data_AF-A0A178F9W8-F1
#
_entry.id   AF-A0A178F9W8-F1
#
_cell.length_a   1.000
_cell.length_b   1.000
_cell.length_c   1.000
_cell.angle_alpha   90.00
_cell.angle_beta   90.00
_cell.angle_gamma   90.00
#
_symmetry.space_group_name_H-M   'P 1'
#
loop_
_entity.id
_entity.type
_entity.pdbx_description
1 polymer ?
#
loop_
_entity_poly.entity_id
_entity_poly.type
_entity_poly.pdbx_seq_one_letter_code
_entity_poly.pdbx_strand_id
1 'polypeptide(L)'
;MATSTELPTLKELEETDVDFLITVSGARQAVKAELLQMLNSCFAEYAQLFVYKHLSGKSIQIDYTPEWQSAYVPEAARPISTINSADLPYISAVDLLAFKINTCGMRPTVSKKTQDALNAMAIAENILAQGPIVLTNVQKEAARAGIEDVATWSKRHSTWWNQNLQL
;
A
#
# COMPACT_ATOMS: atom_id res chain seq x y z
N MET A 1 -16.64 -6.08 -38.86
CA MET A 1 -16.07 -4.82 -38.36
C MET A 1 -15.71 -5.03 -36.90
N ALA A 2 -14.42 -5.02 -36.57
CA ALA A 2 -13.96 -5.12 -35.20
C ALA A 2 -14.30 -3.81 -34.48
N THR A 3 -15.09 -3.90 -33.41
CA THR A 3 -15.34 -2.76 -32.51
C THR A 3 -14.03 -2.40 -31.84
N SER A 4 -13.54 -1.20 -32.12
CA SER A 4 -12.44 -0.56 -31.42
C SER A 4 -12.80 -0.49 -29.93
N THR A 5 -12.20 -1.34 -29.10
CA THR A 5 -12.18 -1.13 -27.65
C THR A 5 -11.36 0.11 -27.39
N GLU A 6 -12.04 1.25 -27.20
CA GLU A 6 -11.43 2.46 -26.67
C GLU A 6 -10.74 2.13 -25.34
N LEU A 7 -9.50 2.62 -25.19
CA LEU A 7 -8.79 2.58 -23.92
C LEU A 7 -9.60 3.42 -22.93
N PRO A 8 -9.98 2.88 -21.76
CA PRO A 8 -10.70 3.66 -20.76
C PRO A 8 -9.87 4.89 -20.38
N THR A 9 -10.55 6.03 -20.30
CA THR A 9 -9.86 7.27 -19.90
C THR A 9 -9.51 7.20 -18.43
N LEU A 10 -8.40 7.83 -18.01
CA LEU A 10 -7.91 7.92 -16.61
C LEU A 10 -8.96 8.41 -15.58
N LYS A 11 -10.12 8.86 -16.04
CA LYS A 11 -11.25 9.37 -15.25
C LYS A 11 -12.37 8.33 -15.03
N GLU A 12 -12.47 7.30 -15.85
CA GLU A 12 -13.49 6.23 -15.74
C GLU A 12 -13.06 5.10 -14.78
N LEU A 13 -11.80 5.15 -14.38
CA LEU A 13 -11.26 4.34 -13.32
C LEU A 13 -11.50 5.10 -11.99
N GLU A 14 -12.72 5.01 -11.45
CA GLU A 14 -12.87 5.00 -9.98
C GLU A 14 -12.16 3.73 -9.50
N GLU A 15 -10.83 3.77 -9.53
CA GLU A 15 -9.94 2.62 -9.49
C GLU A 15 -9.95 2.07 -8.06
N THR A 16 -10.65 0.95 -7.85
CA THR A 16 -10.40 0.13 -6.67
C THR A 16 -9.04 -0.51 -6.90
N ASP A 17 -8.04 -0.13 -6.12
CA ASP A 17 -6.70 -0.69 -6.15
C ASP A 17 -6.51 -1.72 -5.02
N VAL A 18 -5.56 -2.62 -5.24
CA VAL A 18 -5.04 -3.52 -4.21
C VAL A 18 -3.52 -3.44 -4.20
N ASP A 19 -2.96 -3.10 -3.05
CA ASP A 19 -1.52 -3.04 -2.83
C ASP A 19 -0.98 -4.39 -2.33
N PHE A 20 0.04 -4.90 -3.00
CA PHE A 20 0.82 -6.05 -2.55
C PHE A 20 2.23 -5.62 -2.14
N LEU A 21 2.65 -6.09 -0.96
CA LEU A 21 4.04 -6.01 -0.54
C LEU A 21 4.78 -7.28 -0.98
N ILE A 22 5.78 -7.14 -1.85
CA ILE A 22 6.66 -8.23 -2.28
C ILE A 22 8.10 -7.87 -1.95
N THR A 23 8.74 -8.69 -1.14
CA THR A 23 10.09 -8.45 -0.61
C THR A 23 11.19 -9.14 -1.40
N VAL A 24 10.83 -10.04 -2.32
CA VAL A 24 11.79 -10.77 -3.15
C VAL A 24 12.15 -9.92 -4.37
N SER A 25 13.44 -9.61 -4.53
CA SER A 25 13.95 -8.85 -5.67
C SER A 25 13.62 -9.56 -7.00
N GLY A 26 13.15 -8.79 -7.99
CA GLY A 26 12.72 -9.31 -9.30
C GLY A 26 11.40 -10.09 -9.31
N ALA A 27 10.83 -10.46 -8.16
CA ALA A 27 9.61 -11.27 -8.11
C ALA A 27 8.39 -10.54 -8.68
N ARG A 28 8.32 -9.21 -8.56
CA ARG A 28 7.24 -8.39 -9.14
C ARG A 28 7.12 -8.59 -10.65
N GLN A 29 8.25 -8.49 -11.37
CA GLN A 29 8.31 -8.68 -12.82
C GLN A 29 8.01 -10.13 -13.21
N ALA A 30 8.57 -11.10 -12.47
CA ALA A 30 8.33 -12.52 -12.72
C ALA A 30 6.85 -12.89 -12.57
N VAL A 31 6.22 -12.53 -11.44
CA VAL A 31 4.80 -12.78 -11.18
C VAL A 31 3.92 -12.13 -12.24
N LYS A 32 4.20 -10.87 -12.60
CA LYS A 32 3.45 -10.17 -13.65
C LYS A 32 3.56 -10.88 -14.99
N ALA A 33 4.76 -11.28 -15.40
CA ALA A 33 4.99 -11.97 -16.67
C ALA A 33 4.23 -13.31 -16.74
N GLU A 34 4.28 -14.10 -15.66
CA GLU A 34 3.54 -15.36 -15.56
C GLU A 34 2.03 -15.14 -15.67
N LEU A 35 1.48 -14.20 -14.87
CA LEU A 35 0.04 -13.91 -14.88
C LEU A 35 -0.44 -13.44 -16.25
N LEU A 36 0.35 -12.64 -16.98
CA LEU A 36 0.00 -12.18 -18.33
C LEU A 36 0.06 -13.30 -19.38
N GLN A 37 0.92 -14.31 -19.20
CA GLN A 37 1.10 -15.41 -20.15
C GLN A 37 0.09 -16.56 -19.97
N MET A 38 -0.70 -16.56 -18.88
CA MET A 38 -1.73 -17.58 -18.66
C MET A 38 -2.75 -17.64 -19.81
N LEU A 39 -3.13 -18.84 -20.22
CA LEU A 39 -4.20 -19.04 -21.20
C LEU A 39 -5.51 -18.44 -20.66
N ASN A 40 -6.17 -17.58 -21.45
CA ASN A 40 -7.34 -16.81 -21.02
C ASN A 40 -7.08 -15.96 -19.77
N SER A 41 -5.89 -15.36 -19.67
CA SER A 41 -5.54 -14.50 -18.54
C SER A 41 -6.58 -13.41 -18.31
N CYS A 42 -7.02 -13.30 -17.06
CA CYS A 42 -7.85 -12.20 -16.59
C CYS A 42 -6.99 -10.97 -16.24
N PHE A 43 -5.66 -11.04 -16.40
CA PHE A 43 -4.76 -9.94 -16.13
C PHE A 43 -4.40 -9.20 -17.42
N ALA A 44 -4.19 -7.90 -17.30
CA ALA A 44 -3.74 -7.07 -18.41
C ALA A 44 -2.79 -5.99 -17.93
N GLU A 45 -1.98 -5.50 -18.86
CA GLU A 45 -1.13 -4.33 -18.64
C GLU A 45 -1.50 -3.24 -19.65
N TYR A 46 -1.72 -2.03 -19.13
CA TYR A 46 -2.02 -0.83 -19.92
C TYR A 46 -1.02 0.26 -19.56
N ALA A 47 -0.08 0.53 -20.45
CA ALA A 47 1.07 1.38 -20.18
C ALA A 47 1.81 0.93 -18.90
N GLN A 48 1.62 1.61 -17.76
CA GLN A 48 2.26 1.27 -16.49
C GLN A 48 1.32 0.59 -15.49
N LEU A 49 0.03 0.48 -15.81
CA LEU A 49 -1.00 -0.08 -14.93
C LEU A 49 -1.10 -1.59 -15.14
N PHE A 50 -0.98 -2.35 -14.05
CA PHE A 50 -1.28 -3.79 -14.04
C PHE A 50 -2.65 -4.00 -13.42
N VAL A 51 -3.56 -4.67 -14.13
CA VAL A 51 -4.96 -4.78 -13.71
C VAL A 51 -5.45 -6.22 -13.75
N TYR A 52 -6.32 -6.56 -12.81
CA TYR A 52 -7.18 -7.73 -12.87
C TYR A 52 -8.56 -7.35 -13.43
N LYS A 53 -8.99 -8.05 -14.48
CA LYS A 53 -10.29 -7.90 -15.13
C LYS A 53 -11.25 -8.93 -14.56
N HIS A 54 -12.22 -8.46 -13.80
CA HIS A 54 -13.28 -9.29 -13.28
C HIS A 54 -14.33 -9.58 -14.38
N LEU A 55 -14.97 -10.75 -14.32
CA LEU A 55 -15.99 -11.18 -15.29
C LEU A 55 -17.21 -10.24 -15.36
N SER A 56 -17.44 -9.44 -14.32
CA SER A 56 -18.49 -8.42 -14.30
C SER A 56 -18.15 -7.15 -15.10
N GLY A 57 -16.98 -7.09 -15.75
CA GLY A 57 -16.50 -5.90 -16.47
C GLY A 57 -15.78 -4.87 -15.58
N LYS A 58 -15.65 -5.12 -14.27
CA LYS A 58 -14.85 -4.27 -13.37
C LYS A 58 -13.37 -4.56 -13.54
N SER A 59 -12.54 -3.53 -13.45
CA SER A 59 -11.08 -3.66 -13.40
C SER A 59 -10.58 -3.22 -12.03
N ILE A 60 -9.64 -3.98 -11.47
CA ILE A 60 -8.98 -3.71 -10.19
C ILE A 60 -7.51 -3.48 -10.49
N GLN A 61 -6.97 -2.33 -10.12
CA GLN A 61 -5.54 -2.08 -10.25
C GLN A 61 -4.77 -2.88 -9.19
N ILE A 62 -3.68 -3.51 -9.60
CA ILE A 62 -2.78 -4.25 -8.73
C ILE A 62 -1.48 -3.47 -8.66
N ASP A 63 -1.25 -2.85 -7.51
CA ASP A 63 -0.03 -2.13 -7.23
C ASP A 63 0.91 -2.98 -6.40
N TYR A 64 2.20 -2.91 -6.74
CA TYR A 64 3.24 -3.55 -5.94
C TYR A 64 4.05 -2.47 -5.25
N THR A 65 4.08 -2.51 -3.92
CA THR A 65 4.87 -1.57 -3.12
C THR A 65 6.33 -1.64 -3.56
N PRO A 66 6.93 -0.51 -3.97
CA PRO A 66 8.36 -0.46 -4.27
C PRO A 66 9.19 -0.80 -3.04
N GLU A 67 10.36 -1.41 -3.26
CA GLU A 67 11.28 -1.80 -2.18
C GLU A 67 11.64 -0.62 -1.27
N TRP A 68 11.88 0.56 -1.87
CA TRP A 68 12.19 1.79 -1.12
C TRP A 68 11.03 2.30 -0.24
N GLN A 69 9.78 1.90 -0.49
CA GLN A 69 8.64 2.21 0.37
C GLN A 69 8.48 1.21 1.52
N SER A 70 9.12 0.04 1.42
CA SER A 70 9.06 -1.04 2.40
C SER A 70 10.25 -0.95 3.36
N ALA A 71 10.17 -0.02 4.32
CA ALA A 71 11.24 0.20 5.31
C ALA A 71 11.66 -1.06 6.10
N TYR A 72 10.78 -2.05 6.21
CA TYR A 72 11.02 -3.35 6.81
C TYR A 72 10.00 -4.38 6.28
N VAL A 73 10.15 -5.64 6.65
CA VAL A 73 9.18 -6.70 6.31
C VAL A 73 8.20 -6.87 7.47
N PRO A 74 6.88 -6.70 7.26
CA PRO A 74 5.87 -6.89 8.31
C PRO A 74 5.85 -8.32 8.84
N GLU A 75 5.49 -8.50 10.11
CA GLU A 75 5.36 -9.83 10.72
C GLU A 75 4.31 -10.69 10.02
N ALA A 76 3.26 -10.06 9.48
CA ALA A 76 2.22 -10.73 8.72
C ALA A 76 2.69 -11.28 7.37
N ALA A 77 3.87 -10.90 6.87
CA ALA A 77 4.38 -11.40 5.60
C ALA A 77 4.58 -12.93 5.64
N ARG A 78 4.21 -13.61 4.56
CA ARG A 78 4.30 -15.07 4.43
C ARG A 78 4.89 -15.45 3.06
N PRO A 79 5.64 -16.56 2.96
CA PRO A 79 6.02 -17.13 1.68
C PRO A 79 4.76 -17.47 0.87
N ILE A 80 4.74 -17.09 -0.42
CA ILE A 80 3.59 -17.31 -1.30
C ILE A 80 3.17 -18.78 -1.37
N SER A 81 4.14 -19.71 -1.30
CA SER A 81 3.91 -21.17 -1.30
C SER A 81 3.14 -21.69 -0.08
N THR A 82 3.00 -20.87 0.97
CA THR A 82 2.31 -21.23 2.21
C THR A 82 0.97 -20.52 2.38
N ILE A 83 0.59 -19.63 1.45
CA ILE A 83 -0.63 -18.84 1.55
C ILE A 83 -1.85 -19.73 1.29
N ASN A 84 -2.83 -19.66 2.19
CA ASN A 84 -4.16 -20.19 1.99
C ASN A 84 -5.03 -19.11 1.32
N SER A 85 -5.61 -19.39 0.16
CA SER A 85 -6.45 -18.41 -0.55
C SER A 85 -7.75 -18.06 0.19
N ALA A 86 -8.19 -18.89 1.15
CA ALA A 86 -9.31 -18.58 2.03
C ALA A 86 -8.93 -17.68 3.22
N ASP A 87 -7.62 -17.48 3.47
CA ASP A 87 -7.09 -16.72 4.60
C ASP A 87 -5.84 -15.95 4.17
N LEU A 88 -6.06 -14.82 3.51
CA LEU A 88 -4.98 -13.99 2.99
C LEU A 88 -4.32 -13.19 4.12
N PRO A 89 -2.97 -13.12 4.17
CA PRO A 89 -2.27 -12.31 5.16
C PRO A 89 -2.46 -10.82 4.85
N TYR A 90 -3.12 -10.11 5.75
CA TYR A 90 -3.21 -8.65 5.71
C TYR A 90 -2.13 -8.03 6.59
N ILE A 91 -1.62 -6.88 6.16
CA ILE A 91 -0.76 -6.05 6.99
C ILE A 91 -1.49 -5.64 8.29
N SER A 92 -0.79 -5.65 9.42
CA SER A 92 -1.38 -5.20 10.69
C SER A 92 -1.64 -3.69 10.66
N ALA A 93 -2.60 -3.22 11.46
CA ALA A 93 -2.87 -1.78 11.59
C ALA A 93 -1.63 -0.99 12.07
N VAL A 94 -0.80 -1.61 12.92
CA VAL A 94 0.42 -1.00 13.45
C VAL A 94 1.50 -0.91 12.38
N ASP A 95 1.70 -1.95 11.58
CA ASP A 95 2.63 -1.92 10.45
C ASP A 95 2.18 -0.88 9.40
N LEU A 96 0.87 -0.87 9.10
CA LEU A 96 0.28 0.09 8.17
C LEU A 96 0.48 1.53 8.64
N LEU A 97 0.30 1.79 9.93
CA LEU A 97 0.59 3.11 10.54
C LEU A 97 2.05 3.51 10.31
N ALA A 98 2.99 2.65 10.68
CA ALA A 98 4.42 2.94 10.55
C ALA A 98 4.82 3.18 9.09
N PHE A 99 4.29 2.41 8.13
CA PHE A 99 4.53 2.68 6.70
C PHE A 99 3.91 3.99 6.23
N LYS A 100 2.66 4.29 6.61
CA LYS A 100 2.02 5.55 6.19
C LYS A 100 2.79 6.77 6.69
N ILE A 101 3.31 6.72 7.93
CA ILE A 101 4.21 7.76 8.46
C ILE A 101 5.48 7.82 7.61
N ASN A 102 6.19 6.71 7.44
CA ASN A 102 7.45 6.64 6.70
C ASN A 102 7.31 7.18 5.26
N THR A 103 6.28 6.77 4.53
CA THR A 103 6.13 7.10 3.10
C THR A 103 5.47 8.45 2.83
N CYS A 104 4.87 9.09 3.83
CA CYS A 104 4.12 10.34 3.68
C CYS A 104 4.94 11.42 2.94
N GLY A 105 6.18 11.66 3.37
CA GLY A 105 7.07 12.65 2.77
C GLY A 105 7.51 12.35 1.34
N MET A 106 7.50 11.08 0.96
CA MET A 106 8.06 10.58 -0.29
C MET A 106 7.07 10.62 -1.46
N ARG A 107 5.80 10.98 -1.22
CA ARG A 107 4.80 11.01 -2.29
C ARG A 107 5.03 12.16 -3.27
N PRO A 108 4.73 11.97 -4.57
CA PRO A 108 5.06 12.96 -5.60
C PRO A 108 4.18 14.23 -5.56
N THR A 109 3.01 14.19 -4.93
CA THR A 109 2.07 15.32 -4.91
C THR A 109 1.63 15.68 -3.50
N VAL A 110 1.41 16.97 -3.23
CA VAL A 110 0.91 17.47 -1.94
C VAL A 110 -0.39 16.80 -1.52
N SER A 111 -1.30 16.55 -2.48
CA SER A 111 -2.56 15.84 -2.21
C SER A 111 -2.31 14.43 -1.69
N LYS A 112 -1.40 13.66 -2.29
CA LYS A 112 -1.04 12.32 -1.82
C LYS A 112 -0.32 12.34 -0.47
N LYS A 113 0.58 13.32 -0.24
CA LYS A 113 1.22 13.53 1.08
C LYS A 113 0.18 13.79 2.17
N THR A 114 -0.75 14.71 1.90
CA THR A 114 -1.86 15.04 2.80
C THR A 114 -2.73 13.82 3.09
N GLN A 115 -3.10 13.06 2.05
CA GLN A 115 -3.93 11.88 2.23
C GLN A 115 -3.24 10.81 3.07
N ASP A 116 -1.95 10.53 2.83
CA ASP A 116 -1.22 9.56 3.65
C ASP A 116 -1.10 10.01 5.11
N ALA A 117 -0.92 11.31 5.37
CA ALA A 117 -0.90 11.83 6.73
C ALA A 117 -2.25 11.76 7.45
N LEU A 118 -3.35 12.02 6.73
CA LEU A 118 -4.70 11.85 7.27
C LEU A 118 -5.03 10.38 7.53
N ASN A 119 -4.61 9.48 6.62
CA ASN A 119 -4.75 8.04 6.81
C ASN A 119 -3.96 7.56 8.04
N ALA A 120 -2.70 8.00 8.18
CA ALA A 120 -1.90 7.70 9.38
C ALA A 120 -2.60 8.17 10.65
N MET A 121 -3.18 9.38 10.64
CA MET A 121 -3.92 9.89 11.79
C MET A 121 -5.15 9.04 12.12
N ALA A 122 -5.96 8.70 11.12
CA ALA A 122 -7.16 7.89 11.33
C ALA A 122 -6.82 6.48 11.86
N ILE A 123 -5.73 5.88 11.36
CA ILE A 123 -5.24 4.59 11.87
C ILE A 123 -4.77 4.74 13.32
N ALA A 124 -4.01 5.79 13.65
CA ALA A 124 -3.56 6.04 15.01
C ALA A 124 -4.72 6.24 15.98
N GLU A 125 -5.73 7.04 15.63
CA GLU A 125 -6.94 7.23 16.43
C GLU A 125 -7.71 5.93 16.63
N ASN A 126 -7.83 5.11 15.59
CA ASN A 126 -8.50 3.80 15.68
C ASN A 126 -7.76 2.83 16.60
N ILE A 127 -6.42 2.81 16.58
CA ILE A 127 -5.62 1.99 17.52
C ILE A 127 -5.77 2.54 18.95
N LEU A 128 -5.64 3.87 19.12
CA LEU A 128 -5.75 4.54 20.42
C LEU A 128 -7.12 4.35 21.10
N ALA A 129 -8.19 4.23 20.30
CA ALA A 129 -9.52 3.89 20.82
C ALA A 129 -9.59 2.50 21.46
N GLN A 130 -8.65 1.60 21.13
CA GLN A 130 -8.58 0.23 21.63
C GLN A 130 -7.46 0.02 22.67
N GLY A 131 -6.46 0.90 22.70
CA GLY A 131 -5.34 0.83 23.64
C GLY A 131 -4.12 1.64 23.18
N PRO A 132 -3.04 1.68 23.96
CA PRO A 132 -1.83 2.41 23.57
C PRO A 132 -1.20 1.83 22.30
N ILE A 133 -0.63 2.68 21.46
CA ILE A 133 0.14 2.24 20.30
C ILE A 133 1.48 1.68 20.81
N VAL A 134 1.75 0.42 20.48
CA VAL A 134 3.00 -0.26 20.82
C VAL A 134 3.73 -0.60 19.52
N LEU A 135 4.82 0.13 19.26
CA LEU A 135 5.72 -0.11 18.13
C LEU A 135 6.92 -0.94 18.56
N THR A 136 7.30 -1.90 17.72
CA THR A 136 8.61 -2.55 17.76
C THR A 136 9.73 -1.57 17.39
N ASN A 137 10.99 -1.90 17.69
CA ASN A 137 12.12 -1.02 17.37
C ASN A 137 12.23 -0.69 15.88
N VAL A 138 11.96 -1.65 14.99
CA VAL A 138 12.04 -1.42 13.53
C VAL A 138 10.90 -0.51 13.04
N GLN A 139 9.70 -0.66 13.60
CA GLN A 139 8.57 0.23 13.31
C GLN A 139 8.82 1.64 13.83
N LYS A 140 9.45 1.79 15.01
CA LYS A 140 9.85 3.10 15.54
C LYS A 140 10.84 3.79 14.60
N GLU A 141 11.81 3.05 14.09
CA GLU A 141 12.80 3.63 13.16
C GLU A 141 12.15 4.11 11.86
N ALA A 142 11.26 3.30 11.27
CA ALA A 142 10.48 3.70 10.10
C ALA A 142 9.60 4.93 10.40
N ALA A 143 8.95 4.99 11.57
CA ALA A 143 8.13 6.12 11.96
C ALA A 143 8.95 7.41 12.16
N ARG A 144 10.15 7.32 12.77
CA ARG A 144 11.05 8.47 12.95
C ARG A 144 11.47 9.08 11.62
N ALA A 145 11.73 8.25 10.61
CA ALA A 145 12.12 8.72 9.29
C ALA A 145 11.07 9.61 8.60
N GLY A 146 9.79 9.47 8.95
CA GLY A 146 8.68 10.24 8.36
C GLY A 146 7.95 11.20 9.30
N ILE A 147 8.45 11.40 10.53
CA ILE A 147 7.69 12.07 11.59
C ILE A 147 7.42 13.56 11.31
N GLU A 148 8.41 14.26 10.75
CA GLU A 148 8.28 15.69 10.43
C GLU A 148 7.34 15.90 9.25
N ASP A 149 7.41 15.02 8.24
CA ASP A 149 6.49 15.05 7.10
C ASP A 149 5.05 14.77 7.54
N VAL A 150 4.81 13.69 8.31
CA VAL A 150 3.45 13.36 8.74
C VAL A 150 2.88 14.46 9.64
N ALA A 151 3.70 15.08 10.50
CA ALA A 151 3.27 16.20 11.34
C ALA A 151 2.86 17.42 10.51
N THR A 152 3.66 17.75 9.48
CA THR A 152 3.38 18.85 8.54
C THR A 152 2.01 18.70 7.89
N TRP A 153 1.66 17.49 7.43
CA TRP A 153 0.47 17.27 6.60
C TRP A 153 -0.77 16.79 7.38
N SER A 154 -0.62 16.18 8.56
CA SER A 154 -1.74 15.69 9.39
C SER A 154 -2.44 16.78 10.21
N LYS A 155 -1.89 18.00 10.25
CA LYS A 155 -2.32 19.09 11.15
C LYS A 155 -2.20 18.71 12.64
N ARG A 156 -1.36 17.73 12.98
CA ARG A 156 -0.95 17.41 14.35
C ARG A 156 0.51 17.77 14.54
N HIS A 157 0.82 18.33 15.71
CA HIS A 157 2.18 18.67 16.05
C HIS A 157 3.03 17.40 16.23
N SER A 158 4.32 17.46 15.86
CA SER A 158 5.24 16.31 15.98
C SER A 158 5.31 15.77 17.42
N THR A 159 5.14 16.62 18.43
CA THR A 159 5.06 16.23 19.84
C THR A 159 3.92 15.24 20.13
N TRP A 160 2.76 15.39 19.50
CA TRP A 160 1.65 14.44 19.66
C TRP A 160 2.04 13.07 19.13
N TRP A 161 2.67 13.03 17.95
CA TRP A 161 3.14 11.80 17.35
C TRP A 161 4.24 11.14 18.19
N ASN A 162 5.27 11.88 18.60
CA ASN A 162 6.35 11.37 19.43
C ASN A 162 5.85 10.78 20.76
N GLN A 163 4.87 11.45 21.40
CA GLN A 163 4.26 10.96 22.64
C GLN A 163 3.47 9.67 22.43
N ASN A 164 2.57 9.62 21.45
CA ASN A 164 1.68 8.47 21.24
C ASN A 164 2.41 7.27 20.63
N LEU A 165 3.46 7.49 19.85
CA LEU A 165 4.28 6.44 19.23
C LEU A 165 5.49 6.03 20.09
N GLN A 166 5.74 6.75 21.20
CA GLN A 166 6.86 6.52 22.13
C GLN A 166 8.22 6.55 21.40
N LEU A 167 8.45 7.60 20.60
CA LEU A 167 9.64 7.78 19.75
C LEU A 167 10.76 8.55 20.45
#